data_AF-A0A8J7XHV8-F1
#
_entry.id   AF-A0A8J7XHV8-F1
#
_cell.length_a   1.000
_cell.length_b   1.000
_cell.length_c   1.000
_cell.angle_alpha   90.00
_cell.angle_beta   90.00
_cell.angle_gamma   90.00
#
_symmetry.space_group_name_H-M   'P 1'
#
loop_
_entity.id
_entity.type
_entity.pdbx_description
1 polymer ?
#
loop_
_entity_poly.entity_id
_entity_poly.type
_entity_poly.pdbx_seq_one_letter_code
_entity_poly.pdbx_strand_id
1 'polypeptide(L)'
;MGKESIVIKGARQHNLKNIDLEIPRDRLVVITGVSGSGKSSLAFDTIYAEGQRRYIESLSAYARQFLGKMDKPDVDYIEGLSPAISIEQKGASKNPRSTVATITEIHDYLRLLYARIGVPHCHICGRKIERQTVDRIVDAVLRLPDDTRITILAPVVRGQKGEHRNLVEDLRKQGFAEIRVDGETSSTEDPPELDKNKKHSIEVVVDSLRARRGREDRLAESVQMALELGSGLAMVQSPEGEEIFSARMACPHCGVSIEELEPRMFSFNSPFGACRECSGLGFSMEIDEDLLIPDQEKSIAGGAIAGYPRNPEGWSMGMLRSVANHYGFRMGQPVGQLTEEQRRILIWGSGGERIL
;
A
#
# COMPACT_ATOMS: atom_id res chain seq x y z
N MET A 1 12.82 40.35 -33.16
CA MET A 1 13.92 39.37 -33.28
C MET A 1 14.44 39.09 -31.88
N GLY A 2 14.50 37.82 -31.47
CA GLY A 2 15.14 37.47 -30.20
C GLY A 2 16.62 37.81 -30.27
N LYS A 3 17.22 38.22 -29.14
CA LYS A 3 18.67 38.43 -29.08
C LYS A 3 19.37 37.11 -29.35
N GLU A 4 20.46 37.13 -30.12
CA GLU A 4 21.19 35.92 -30.52
C GLU A 4 22.16 35.43 -29.42
N SER A 5 22.44 36.26 -28.41
CA SER A 5 23.34 35.96 -27.30
C SER A 5 22.76 36.39 -25.95
N ILE A 6 23.25 35.75 -24.88
CA ILE A 6 23.13 36.19 -23.50
C ILE A 6 24.33 37.08 -23.22
N VAL A 7 24.08 38.35 -22.92
CA VAL A 7 25.13 39.34 -22.66
C VAL A 7 25.22 39.54 -21.15
N ILE A 8 26.42 39.40 -20.60
CA ILE A 8 26.72 39.57 -19.17
C ILE A 8 27.81 40.63 -19.06
N LYS A 9 27.57 41.65 -18.23
CA LYS A 9 28.50 42.75 -17.97
C LYS A 9 28.78 42.88 -16.48
N GLY A 10 30.05 43.01 -16.15
CA GLY A 10 30.52 43.27 -14.79
C GLY A 10 30.14 42.21 -13.77
N ALA A 11 30.24 40.92 -14.10
CA ALA A 11 29.96 39.86 -13.12
C ALA A 11 31.08 39.78 -12.06
N ARG A 12 30.71 39.88 -10.78
CA ARG A 12 31.60 39.97 -9.62
C ARG A 12 31.26 38.99 -8.50
N GLN A 13 30.27 38.13 -8.70
CA GLN A 13 29.86 37.12 -7.72
C GLN A 13 31.06 36.27 -7.26
N HIS A 14 31.25 36.19 -5.93
CA HIS A 14 32.37 35.50 -5.28
C HIS A 14 33.75 35.98 -5.74
N ASN A 15 34.45 35.18 -6.55
CA ASN A 15 35.83 35.46 -6.99
C ASN A 15 35.91 35.96 -8.43
N LEU A 16 34.77 36.19 -9.10
CA LEU A 16 34.73 36.79 -10.43
C LEU A 16 35.30 38.22 -10.40
N LYS A 17 36.09 38.57 -11.42
CA LYS A 17 36.86 39.82 -11.48
C LYS A 17 36.25 40.83 -12.44
N ASN A 18 34.99 41.19 -12.22
CA ASN A 18 34.25 42.15 -13.05
C ASN A 18 34.27 41.75 -14.53
N ILE A 19 33.87 40.51 -14.81
CA ILE A 19 34.01 39.93 -16.15
C ILE A 19 32.82 40.27 -17.04
N ASP A 20 33.13 40.49 -18.32
CA ASP A 20 32.17 40.67 -19.40
C ASP A 20 32.22 39.44 -20.31
N LEU A 21 31.06 38.91 -20.69
CA LEU A 21 30.99 37.79 -21.63
C LEU A 21 29.70 37.80 -22.45
N GLU A 22 29.78 37.20 -23.63
CA GLU A 22 28.63 36.91 -24.48
C GLU A 22 28.54 35.39 -24.70
N ILE A 23 27.38 34.82 -24.40
CA ILE A 23 27.11 33.39 -24.55
C ILE A 23 26.11 33.21 -25.70
N PRO A 24 26.42 32.42 -26.75
CA PRO A 24 25.48 32.19 -27.84
C PRO A 24 24.24 31.45 -27.33
N ARG A 25 23.04 31.91 -27.72
CA ARG A 25 21.80 31.23 -27.39
C ARG A 25 21.59 30.00 -28.28
N ASP A 26 20.75 29.08 -27.80
CA ASP A 26 20.31 27.88 -28.51
C ASP A 26 21.48 26.97 -28.96
N ARG A 27 22.55 26.98 -28.16
CA ARG A 27 23.74 26.15 -28.32
C ARG A 27 24.06 25.42 -27.02
N LEU A 28 24.71 24.27 -27.14
CA LEU A 28 25.35 23.61 -26.01
C LEU A 28 26.65 24.36 -25.68
N VAL A 29 26.64 25.11 -24.57
CA VAL A 29 27.80 25.87 -24.11
C VAL A 29 28.42 25.16 -22.91
N VAL A 30 29.74 24.96 -22.97
CA VAL A 30 30.51 24.29 -21.92
C VAL A 30 31.44 25.31 -21.25
N ILE A 31 31.26 25.52 -19.94
CA ILE A 31 32.16 26.34 -19.13
C ILE A 31 33.22 25.41 -18.52
N THR A 32 34.49 25.67 -18.83
CA THR A 32 35.63 24.85 -18.38
C THR A 32 36.71 25.68 -17.70
N GLY A 33 37.62 25.03 -16.97
CA GLY A 33 38.68 25.67 -16.20
C GLY A 33 39.05 24.92 -14.91
N VAL A 34 40.15 25.31 -14.27
CA VAL A 34 40.67 24.69 -13.04
C VAL A 34 39.70 24.81 -11.85
N SER A 35 39.81 23.92 -10.86
CA SER A 35 39.01 24.03 -9.63
C SER A 35 39.19 25.41 -8.98
N GLY A 36 38.10 26.03 -8.53
CA GLY A 36 38.13 27.38 -7.96
C GLY A 36 38.23 28.52 -8.97
N SER A 37 38.23 28.27 -10.29
CA SER A 37 38.33 29.35 -11.31
C SER A 37 37.08 30.24 -11.45
N GLY A 38 36.05 30.05 -10.63
CA GLY A 38 34.79 30.82 -10.70
C GLY A 38 33.72 30.25 -11.66
N LYS A 39 33.88 29.03 -12.18
CA LYS A 39 32.89 28.38 -13.07
C LYS A 39 31.50 28.32 -12.44
N SER A 40 31.43 27.81 -11.21
CA SER A 40 30.15 27.68 -10.49
C SER A 40 29.58 29.05 -10.13
N SER A 41 30.45 30.00 -9.77
CA SER A 41 30.05 31.38 -9.48
C SER A 41 29.42 32.07 -10.69
N LEU A 42 29.94 31.83 -11.89
CA LEU A 42 29.35 32.32 -13.13
C LEU A 42 28.07 31.55 -13.50
N ALA A 43 28.11 30.22 -13.53
CA ALA A 43 27.02 29.39 -14.02
C ALA A 43 25.80 29.36 -13.08
N PHE A 44 26.03 29.06 -11.80
CA PHE A 44 24.97 28.85 -10.81
C PHE A 44 24.65 30.13 -10.05
N ASP A 45 25.67 30.76 -9.47
CA ASP A 45 25.46 31.89 -8.55
C ASP A 45 25.16 33.22 -9.28
N THR A 46 25.42 33.29 -10.60
CA THR A 46 25.13 34.47 -11.43
C THR A 46 24.05 34.17 -12.47
N ILE A 47 24.33 33.34 -13.47
CA ILE A 47 23.42 33.13 -14.62
C ILE A 47 22.12 32.43 -14.18
N TYR A 48 22.23 31.27 -13.52
CA TYR A 48 21.05 30.54 -13.05
C TYR A 48 20.27 31.33 -12.00
N ALA A 49 20.94 31.89 -10.99
CA ALA A 49 20.32 32.69 -9.94
C ALA A 49 19.52 33.87 -10.51
N GLU A 50 20.08 34.61 -11.46
CA GLU A 50 19.38 35.73 -12.11
C GLU A 50 18.23 35.27 -13.01
N GLY A 51 18.41 34.15 -13.72
CA GLY A 51 17.37 33.58 -14.59
C GLY A 51 16.17 33.07 -13.80
N GLN A 52 16.43 32.40 -12.68
CA GLN A 52 15.40 31.94 -11.75
C GLN A 52 14.70 33.14 -11.09
N ARG A 53 15.45 34.14 -10.60
CA ARG A 53 14.88 35.33 -9.96
C ARG A 53 13.91 36.07 -10.88
N ARG A 54 14.33 36.38 -12.12
CA ARG A 54 13.49 37.08 -13.12
C ARG A 54 12.21 36.30 -13.44
N TYR A 55 12.32 34.97 -13.53
CA TYR A 55 11.15 34.13 -13.77
C TYR A 55 10.16 34.18 -12.60
N ILE A 56 10.62 33.99 -11.35
CA ILE A 56 9.73 34.01 -10.18
C ILE A 56 9.12 35.40 -9.95
N GLU A 57 9.83 36.48 -10.26
CA GLU A 57 9.30 37.86 -10.18
C GLU A 57 8.09 38.10 -11.10
N SER A 58 8.00 37.32 -12.18
CA SER A 58 6.89 37.39 -13.13
C SER A 58 5.64 36.59 -12.69
N LEU A 59 5.77 35.64 -11.76
CA LEU A 59 4.69 34.71 -11.39
C LEU A 59 3.57 35.38 -10.59
N SER A 60 3.91 36.21 -9.58
CA SER A 60 2.89 36.93 -8.80
C SER A 60 3.46 38.16 -8.09
N ALA A 61 2.59 39.14 -7.82
CA ALA A 61 2.95 40.30 -7.02
C ALA A 61 3.36 39.93 -5.58
N TYR A 62 2.76 38.86 -5.03
CA TYR A 62 3.12 38.32 -3.71
C TYR A 62 4.53 37.70 -3.71
N ALA A 63 4.88 36.90 -4.72
CA ALA A 63 6.21 36.30 -4.83
C ALA A 63 7.33 37.34 -4.86
N ARG A 64 7.10 38.51 -5.50
CA ARG A 64 8.07 39.62 -5.49
C ARG A 64 8.43 40.12 -4.09
N GLN A 65 7.47 40.11 -3.15
CA GLN A 65 7.73 40.53 -1.76
C GLN A 65 8.73 39.60 -1.04
N PHE A 66 8.75 38.30 -1.41
CA PHE A 66 9.69 37.33 -0.84
C PHE A 66 11.04 37.34 -1.56
N LEU A 67 11.04 37.55 -2.87
CA LEU A 67 12.27 37.63 -3.68
C LEU A 67 13.11 38.86 -3.36
N GLY A 68 12.49 39.97 -2.95
CA GLY A 68 13.22 41.17 -2.52
C GLY A 68 14.15 40.95 -1.32
N LYS A 69 13.99 39.83 -0.59
CA LYS A 69 14.88 39.40 0.51
C LYS A 69 16.01 38.46 0.08
N MET A 70 15.99 37.97 -1.16
CA MET A 70 17.06 37.13 -1.69
C MET A 70 18.22 38.02 -2.17
N ASP A 71 19.44 37.59 -1.90
CA ASP A 71 20.62 38.29 -2.40
C ASP A 71 20.63 38.26 -3.92
N LYS A 72 20.64 39.46 -4.52
CA LYS A 72 20.83 39.60 -5.97
C LYS A 72 22.27 39.25 -6.30
N PRO A 73 22.52 38.50 -7.39
CA PRO A 73 23.88 38.29 -7.86
C PRO A 73 24.58 39.62 -8.12
N ASP A 74 25.86 39.73 -7.75
CA ASP A 74 26.67 40.92 -8.02
C ASP A 74 27.07 40.95 -9.49
N VAL A 75 26.25 41.63 -10.29
CA VAL A 75 26.42 41.83 -11.74
C VAL A 75 25.81 43.16 -12.15
N ASP A 76 26.46 43.90 -13.06
CA ASP A 76 25.93 45.19 -13.52
C ASP A 76 24.73 45.00 -14.44
N TYR A 77 24.85 44.05 -15.37
CA TYR A 77 23.85 43.88 -16.40
C TYR A 77 23.86 42.46 -16.97
N ILE A 78 22.68 41.86 -17.09
CA ILE A 78 22.47 40.62 -17.83
C ILE A 78 21.27 40.79 -18.74
N GLU A 79 21.41 40.41 -20.00
CA GLU A 79 20.35 40.48 -20.99
C GLU A 79 20.30 39.23 -21.87
N GLY A 80 19.14 38.97 -22.46
CA GLY A 80 18.94 37.80 -23.32
C GLY A 80 18.78 36.50 -22.54
N LEU A 81 18.66 36.57 -21.21
CA LEU A 81 18.52 35.42 -20.32
C LEU A 81 17.10 34.83 -20.35
N SER A 82 17.01 33.53 -20.56
CA SER A 82 15.76 32.75 -20.45
C SER A 82 15.50 32.34 -19.00
N PRO A 83 14.27 31.89 -18.65
CA PRO A 83 14.05 31.15 -17.41
C PRO A 83 15.06 30.00 -17.31
N ALA A 84 15.78 29.94 -16.19
CA ALA A 84 16.87 29.01 -16.00
C ALA A 84 16.45 27.87 -15.07
N ILE A 85 16.88 26.65 -15.40
CA ILE A 85 16.71 25.44 -14.58
C ILE A 85 18.11 24.91 -14.28
N SER A 86 18.40 24.68 -13.00
CA SER A 86 19.64 24.06 -12.57
C SER A 86 19.42 22.55 -12.45
N ILE A 87 20.32 21.78 -13.05
CA ILE A 87 20.40 20.33 -12.88
C ILE A 87 21.76 20.04 -12.25
N GLU A 88 21.75 19.88 -10.93
CA GLU A 88 22.94 19.63 -10.11
C GLU A 88 22.88 18.23 -9.51
N GLN A 89 24.05 17.66 -9.21
CA GLN A 89 24.15 16.50 -8.33
C GLN A 89 24.01 16.90 -6.85
N LYS A 90 22.96 17.66 -6.51
CA LYS A 90 22.59 17.88 -5.11
C LYS A 90 22.08 16.55 -4.56
N GLY A 91 22.59 16.14 -3.39
CA GLY A 91 22.23 14.86 -2.78
C GLY A 91 20.72 14.70 -2.71
N ALA A 92 20.23 13.52 -3.11
CA ALA A 92 18.81 13.21 -3.08
C ALA A 92 18.25 13.42 -1.66
N SER A 93 17.03 13.94 -1.58
CA SER A 93 16.31 14.08 -0.31
C SER A 93 16.24 12.73 0.40
N LYS A 94 16.67 12.67 1.67
CA LYS A 94 16.64 11.46 2.50
C LYS A 94 15.25 11.18 3.08
N ASN A 95 14.20 11.44 2.31
CA ASN A 95 12.85 11.11 2.74
C ASN A 95 12.61 9.62 2.47
N PRO A 96 12.38 8.77 3.48
CA PRO A 96 12.20 7.33 3.30
C PRO A 96 10.97 6.97 2.45
N ARG A 97 10.02 7.91 2.28
CA ARG A 97 8.84 7.77 1.43
C ARG A 97 9.02 8.29 0.01
N SER A 98 10.20 8.80 -0.33
CA SER A 98 10.52 9.24 -1.68
C SER A 98 11.25 8.12 -2.41
N THR A 99 10.63 7.59 -3.46
CA THR A 99 11.20 6.57 -4.33
C THR A 99 11.53 7.16 -5.69
N VAL A 100 12.25 6.41 -6.53
CA VAL A 100 12.49 6.81 -7.93
C VAL A 100 11.17 7.07 -8.66
N ALA A 101 10.16 6.23 -8.42
CA ALA A 101 8.87 6.34 -9.09
C ALA A 101 8.04 7.54 -8.60
N THR A 102 8.19 7.99 -7.36
CA THR A 102 7.54 9.23 -6.89
C THR A 102 8.25 10.48 -7.40
N ILE A 103 9.59 10.46 -7.53
CA ILE A 103 10.36 11.61 -8.05
C ILE A 103 10.09 11.84 -9.55
N THR A 104 9.92 10.74 -10.29
CA THR A 104 9.66 10.78 -11.75
C THR A 104 8.17 10.84 -12.08
N GLU A 105 7.29 10.92 -11.07
CA GLU A 105 5.83 10.85 -11.20
C GLU A 105 5.28 9.56 -11.85
N ILE A 106 6.13 8.59 -12.21
CA ILE A 106 5.71 7.30 -12.77
C ILE A 106 4.73 6.59 -11.82
N HIS A 107 4.97 6.67 -10.52
CA HIS A 107 4.07 6.12 -9.53
C HIS A 107 2.66 6.72 -9.62
N ASP A 108 2.55 8.02 -9.91
CA ASP A 108 1.26 8.70 -9.99
C ASP A 108 0.44 8.20 -11.19
N TYR A 109 1.10 7.94 -12.32
CA TYR A 109 0.50 7.29 -13.47
C TYR A 109 0.13 5.82 -13.20
N LEU A 110 0.98 5.07 -12.48
CA LEU A 110 0.67 3.70 -12.08
C LEU A 110 -0.58 3.66 -11.20
N ARG A 111 -0.72 4.56 -10.22
CA ARG A 111 -1.93 4.64 -9.38
C ARG A 111 -3.18 4.87 -10.22
N LEU A 112 -3.12 5.75 -11.22
CA LEU A 112 -4.22 5.98 -12.15
C LEU A 112 -4.53 4.73 -12.98
N LEU A 113 -3.50 4.07 -13.51
CA LEU A 113 -3.64 2.85 -14.29
C LEU A 113 -4.35 1.75 -13.50
N TYR A 114 -3.86 1.45 -12.30
CA TYR A 114 -4.43 0.41 -11.44
C TYR A 114 -5.84 0.76 -10.94
N ALA A 115 -6.14 2.04 -10.71
CA ALA A 115 -7.50 2.45 -10.35
C ALA A 115 -8.50 2.30 -11.50
N ARG A 116 -8.07 2.53 -12.76
CA ARG A 116 -8.97 2.54 -13.91
C ARG A 116 -9.19 1.18 -14.54
N ILE A 117 -8.15 0.37 -14.65
CA ILE A 117 -8.21 -0.93 -15.34
C ILE A 117 -7.72 -2.10 -14.47
N GLY A 118 -7.42 -1.85 -13.20
CA GLY A 118 -7.06 -2.90 -12.27
C GLY A 118 -8.25 -3.83 -12.02
N VAL A 119 -8.01 -5.13 -12.15
CA VAL A 119 -8.97 -6.16 -11.76
C VAL A 119 -8.64 -6.56 -10.32
N PRO A 120 -9.48 -6.24 -9.34
CA PRO A 120 -9.17 -6.57 -7.96
C PRO A 120 -9.43 -8.05 -7.68
N HIS A 121 -8.64 -8.61 -6.78
CA HIS A 121 -8.72 -10.00 -6.38
C HIS A 121 -8.83 -10.10 -4.86
N CYS A 122 -9.53 -11.13 -4.38
CA CYS A 122 -9.62 -11.44 -2.96
C CYS A 122 -8.26 -11.92 -2.43
N HIS A 123 -7.72 -11.27 -1.41
CA HIS A 123 -6.44 -11.66 -0.81
C HIS A 123 -6.48 -12.99 -0.04
N ILE A 124 -7.67 -13.55 0.22
CA ILE A 124 -7.85 -14.85 0.90
C ILE A 124 -7.93 -15.99 -0.11
N CYS A 125 -8.78 -15.88 -1.14
CA CYS A 125 -9.06 -16.98 -2.07
C CYS A 125 -8.60 -16.74 -3.52
N GLY A 126 -8.05 -15.56 -3.82
CA GLY A 126 -7.53 -15.21 -5.15
C GLY A 126 -8.58 -14.96 -6.24
N ARG A 127 -9.87 -15.15 -5.96
CA ARG A 127 -10.94 -14.92 -6.95
C ARG A 127 -11.10 -13.43 -7.25
N LYS A 128 -11.49 -13.12 -8.49
CA LYS A 128 -11.83 -11.76 -8.92
C LYS A 128 -12.97 -11.19 -8.08
N ILE A 129 -12.86 -9.92 -7.70
CA ILE A 129 -13.92 -9.15 -7.07
C ILE A 129 -14.51 -8.23 -8.15
N GLU A 130 -15.77 -8.44 -8.49
CA GLU A 130 -16.45 -7.62 -9.48
C GLU A 130 -17.82 -7.20 -8.91
N ARG A 131 -18.11 -5.91 -9.01
CA ARG A 131 -19.46 -5.40 -8.79
C ARG A 131 -20.28 -5.69 -10.03
N GLN A 132 -21.44 -6.31 -9.84
CA GLN A 132 -22.37 -6.58 -10.91
C GLN A 132 -23.70 -5.87 -10.64
N THR A 133 -24.23 -5.20 -11.66
CA THR A 133 -25.58 -4.64 -11.63
C THR A 133 -26.60 -5.76 -11.81
N VAL A 134 -27.85 -5.53 -11.40
CA VAL A 134 -28.95 -6.49 -11.62
C VAL A 134 -29.01 -6.88 -13.10
N ASP A 135 -28.97 -5.90 -14.01
CA ASP A 135 -28.97 -6.14 -15.46
C ASP A 135 -27.83 -7.06 -15.92
N ARG A 136 -26.61 -6.89 -15.38
CA ARG A 136 -25.48 -7.76 -15.72
C ARG A 136 -25.66 -9.19 -15.22
N ILE A 137 -26.26 -9.35 -14.04
CA ILE A 137 -26.56 -10.67 -13.48
C ILE A 137 -27.64 -11.34 -14.35
N VAL A 138 -28.69 -10.59 -14.73
CA VAL A 138 -29.74 -11.05 -15.63
C VAL A 138 -29.16 -11.47 -16.99
N ASP A 139 -28.31 -10.64 -17.59
CA ASP A 139 -27.60 -10.94 -18.83
C ASP A 139 -26.73 -12.19 -18.72
N ALA A 140 -26.03 -12.38 -17.59
CA ALA A 140 -25.21 -13.57 -17.35
C ALA A 140 -26.07 -14.84 -17.29
N VAL A 141 -27.20 -14.78 -16.59
CA VAL A 141 -28.17 -15.89 -16.51
C VAL A 141 -28.79 -16.19 -17.87
N LEU A 142 -29.09 -15.18 -18.68
CA LEU A 142 -29.65 -15.35 -20.04
C LEU A 142 -28.63 -15.85 -21.08
N ARG A 143 -27.34 -15.98 -20.73
CA ARG A 143 -26.34 -16.67 -21.57
C ARG A 143 -26.42 -18.18 -21.48
N LEU A 144 -27.08 -18.72 -20.45
CA LEU A 144 -27.36 -20.14 -20.34
C LEU A 144 -28.24 -20.60 -21.53
N PRO A 145 -28.22 -21.90 -21.89
CA PRO A 145 -29.08 -22.43 -22.93
C PRO A 145 -30.56 -22.06 -22.71
N ASP A 146 -31.28 -21.77 -23.79
CA ASP A 146 -32.69 -21.35 -23.70
C ASP A 146 -33.53 -22.44 -23.00
N ASP A 147 -34.47 -22.01 -22.16
CA ASP A 147 -35.34 -22.86 -21.33
C ASP A 147 -34.64 -23.65 -20.21
N THR A 148 -33.42 -23.28 -19.82
CA THR A 148 -32.72 -23.87 -18.68
C THR A 148 -33.43 -23.55 -17.36
N ARG A 149 -33.70 -24.57 -16.53
CA ARG A 149 -34.27 -24.38 -15.19
C ARG A 149 -33.19 -23.82 -14.25
N ILE A 150 -33.49 -22.71 -13.61
CA ILE A 150 -32.63 -22.05 -12.63
C ILE A 150 -33.39 -21.82 -11.32
N THR A 151 -32.63 -21.74 -10.23
CA THR A 151 -33.15 -21.34 -8.93
C THR A 151 -32.33 -20.17 -8.41
N ILE A 152 -33.01 -19.07 -8.10
CA ILE A 152 -32.39 -17.88 -7.52
C ILE A 152 -32.47 -18.00 -6.00
N LEU A 153 -31.32 -17.85 -5.35
CA LEU A 153 -31.11 -18.09 -3.94
C LEU A 153 -30.52 -16.84 -3.29
N ALA A 154 -30.98 -16.51 -2.09
CA ALA A 154 -30.43 -15.42 -1.28
C ALA A 154 -29.65 -16.00 -0.10
N PRO A 155 -28.31 -15.89 -0.05
CA PRO A 155 -27.54 -16.42 1.07
C PRO A 155 -27.65 -15.51 2.30
N VAL A 156 -28.52 -15.91 3.25
CA VAL A 156 -28.79 -15.15 4.47
C VAL A 156 -27.84 -15.52 5.60
N VAL A 157 -27.37 -16.77 5.66
CA VAL A 157 -26.39 -17.24 6.65
C VAL A 157 -25.30 -18.03 5.94
N ARG A 158 -24.03 -17.79 6.32
CA ARG A 158 -22.88 -18.44 5.66
C ARG A 158 -21.84 -18.88 6.66
N GLY A 159 -21.76 -20.19 6.89
CA GLY A 159 -20.76 -20.78 7.78
C GLY A 159 -20.75 -20.22 9.20
N GLN A 160 -21.91 -19.78 9.71
CA GLN A 160 -22.05 -19.23 11.07
C GLN A 160 -22.60 -20.28 12.02
N LYS A 161 -22.11 -20.26 13.26
CA LYS A 161 -22.62 -21.15 14.32
C LYS A 161 -23.94 -20.63 14.87
N GLY A 162 -24.89 -21.53 15.10
CA GLY A 162 -26.17 -21.18 15.71
C GLY A 162 -27.34 -22.01 15.17
N GLU A 163 -28.44 -22.03 15.92
CA GLU A 163 -29.65 -22.76 15.54
C GLU A 163 -30.53 -21.96 14.55
N HIS A 164 -30.29 -20.65 14.42
CA HIS A 164 -30.94 -19.73 13.47
C HIS A 164 -32.50 -19.78 13.42
N ARG A 165 -33.16 -20.31 14.46
CA ARG A 165 -34.63 -20.49 14.52
C ARG A 165 -35.42 -19.20 14.28
N ASN A 166 -35.03 -18.11 14.94
CA ASN A 166 -35.69 -16.81 14.78
C ASN A 166 -35.60 -16.30 13.32
N LEU A 167 -34.47 -16.52 12.66
CA LEU A 167 -34.29 -16.12 11.26
C LEU A 167 -35.25 -16.89 10.36
N VAL A 168 -35.37 -18.21 10.55
CA VAL A 168 -36.28 -19.06 9.76
C VAL A 168 -37.75 -18.67 9.99
N GLU A 169 -38.13 -18.38 11.24
CA GLU A 169 -39.47 -17.88 11.55
C GLU A 169 -39.77 -16.54 10.89
N ASP A 170 -38.82 -15.62 10.87
CA ASP A 170 -38.98 -14.30 10.26
C ASP A 170 -39.06 -14.39 8.72
N LEU A 171 -38.31 -15.31 8.11
CA LEU A 171 -38.43 -15.63 6.69
C LEU A 171 -39.80 -16.22 6.35
N ARG A 172 -40.33 -17.10 7.22
CA ARG A 172 -41.68 -17.65 7.07
C ARG A 172 -42.75 -16.56 7.16
N LYS A 173 -42.64 -15.62 8.11
CA LYS A 173 -43.55 -14.47 8.24
C LYS A 173 -43.52 -13.56 7.02
N GLN A 174 -42.37 -13.46 6.35
CA GLN A 174 -42.21 -12.71 5.09
C GLN A 174 -42.77 -13.45 3.86
N GLY A 175 -43.21 -14.70 4.02
CA GLY A 175 -43.88 -15.48 2.98
C GLY A 175 -42.97 -16.37 2.14
N PHE A 176 -41.69 -16.53 2.50
CA PHE A 176 -40.81 -17.50 1.85
C PHE A 176 -41.19 -18.91 2.29
N ALA A 177 -41.44 -19.80 1.33
CA ALA A 177 -41.89 -21.18 1.59
C ALA A 177 -40.74 -22.19 1.66
N GLU A 178 -39.64 -21.94 0.96
CA GLU A 178 -38.52 -22.86 0.80
C GLU A 178 -37.19 -22.21 1.22
N ILE A 179 -36.38 -22.96 1.94
CA ILE A 179 -35.01 -22.62 2.30
C ILE A 179 -34.08 -23.79 1.96
N ARG A 180 -32.82 -23.50 1.71
CA ARG A 180 -31.76 -24.50 1.57
C ARG A 180 -30.82 -24.37 2.75
N VAL A 181 -30.62 -25.46 3.48
CA VAL A 181 -29.78 -25.51 4.67
C VAL A 181 -28.71 -26.56 4.47
N ASP A 182 -27.45 -26.14 4.54
CA ASP A 182 -26.27 -27.00 4.32
C ASP A 182 -26.35 -27.84 3.01
N GLY A 183 -27.00 -27.30 1.99
CA GLY A 183 -27.16 -27.92 0.67
C GLY A 183 -28.47 -28.69 0.48
N GLU A 184 -29.26 -28.94 1.53
CA GLU A 184 -30.56 -29.62 1.44
C GLU A 184 -31.71 -28.61 1.44
N THR A 185 -32.62 -28.73 0.47
CA THR A 185 -33.82 -27.87 0.39
C THR A 185 -34.93 -28.41 1.28
N SER A 186 -35.47 -27.57 2.14
CA SER A 186 -36.57 -27.87 3.06
C SER A 186 -37.62 -26.77 3.06
N SER A 187 -38.83 -27.11 3.53
CA SER A 187 -39.88 -26.12 3.77
C SER A 187 -39.53 -25.25 5.00
N THR A 188 -39.88 -23.97 4.98
CA THR A 188 -39.81 -23.11 6.18
C THR A 188 -40.83 -23.49 7.25
N GLU A 189 -41.85 -24.30 6.91
CA GLU A 189 -42.83 -24.79 7.87
C GLU A 189 -42.32 -25.95 8.72
N ASP A 190 -41.39 -26.72 8.16
CA ASP A 190 -40.75 -27.87 8.81
C ASP A 190 -39.22 -27.82 8.54
N PRO A 191 -38.51 -26.86 9.16
CA PRO A 191 -37.08 -26.70 8.95
C PRO A 191 -36.28 -27.77 9.70
N PRO A 192 -35.11 -28.19 9.17
CA PRO A 192 -34.23 -29.14 9.85
C PRO A 192 -33.72 -28.56 11.18
N GLU A 193 -33.57 -29.41 12.20
CA GLU A 193 -32.97 -29.00 13.47
C GLU A 193 -31.46 -28.72 13.31
N LEU A 194 -31.06 -27.48 13.59
CA LEU A 194 -29.66 -27.04 13.51
C LEU A 194 -28.97 -27.08 14.87
N ASP A 195 -27.69 -27.45 14.87
CA ASP A 195 -26.87 -27.57 16.08
C ASP A 195 -26.17 -26.23 16.37
N LYS A 196 -26.41 -25.66 17.54
CA LYS A 196 -25.81 -24.40 17.98
C LYS A 196 -24.28 -24.35 17.88
N ASN A 197 -23.59 -25.49 17.97
CA ASN A 197 -22.13 -25.57 18.00
C ASN A 197 -21.49 -25.77 16.62
N LYS A 198 -22.28 -26.12 15.62
CA LYS A 198 -21.82 -26.36 14.24
C LYS A 198 -22.07 -25.15 13.37
N LYS A 199 -21.24 -25.00 12.34
CA LYS A 199 -21.39 -23.93 11.35
C LYS A 199 -22.42 -24.37 10.31
N HIS A 200 -23.39 -23.51 10.05
CA HIS A 200 -24.46 -23.75 9.10
C HIS A 200 -24.45 -22.67 8.01
N SER A 201 -24.94 -23.02 6.82
CA SER A 201 -25.25 -22.09 5.72
C SER A 201 -26.72 -22.21 5.37
N ILE A 202 -27.39 -21.07 5.23
CA ILE A 202 -28.82 -20.98 4.96
C ILE A 202 -29.00 -20.04 3.77
N GLU A 203 -29.64 -20.54 2.74
CA GLU A 203 -30.04 -19.78 1.57
C GLU A 203 -31.57 -19.80 1.41
N VAL A 204 -32.18 -18.66 1.12
CA VAL A 204 -33.61 -18.57 0.85
C VAL A 204 -33.86 -18.82 -0.62
N VAL A 205 -34.83 -19.68 -0.96
CA VAL A 205 -35.27 -19.85 -2.35
C VAL A 205 -36.19 -18.68 -2.70
N VAL A 206 -35.71 -17.79 -3.56
CA VAL A 206 -36.43 -16.56 -3.93
C VAL A 206 -37.40 -16.84 -5.07
N ASP A 207 -36.92 -17.51 -6.13
CA ASP A 207 -37.76 -17.95 -7.25
C ASP A 207 -37.11 -19.15 -7.97
N SER A 208 -37.92 -20.01 -8.55
CA SER A 208 -37.49 -21.09 -9.45
C SER A 208 -38.16 -20.90 -10.80
N LEU A 209 -37.36 -20.57 -11.81
CA LEU A 209 -37.85 -20.17 -13.11
C LEU A 209 -37.00 -20.76 -14.24
N ARG A 210 -37.44 -20.57 -15.48
CA ARG A 210 -36.69 -20.97 -16.67
C ARG A 210 -36.05 -19.75 -17.30
N ALA A 211 -34.75 -19.82 -17.57
CA ALA A 211 -34.01 -18.78 -18.28
C ALA A 211 -34.50 -18.73 -19.74
N ARG A 212 -35.38 -17.78 -20.04
CA ARG A 212 -35.98 -17.60 -21.37
C ARG A 212 -36.06 -16.11 -21.71
N ARG A 213 -35.72 -15.75 -22.94
CA ARG A 213 -35.85 -14.37 -23.44
C ARG A 213 -37.30 -13.89 -23.41
N GLY A 214 -37.53 -12.62 -23.06
CA GLY A 214 -38.87 -12.04 -22.85
C GLY A 214 -39.44 -12.22 -21.44
N ARG A 215 -38.65 -12.74 -20.49
CA ARG A 215 -38.96 -12.76 -19.05
C ARG A 215 -37.91 -12.00 -18.22
N GLU A 216 -37.22 -11.04 -18.84
CA GLU A 216 -36.15 -10.29 -18.19
C GLU A 216 -36.65 -9.58 -16.92
N ASP A 217 -37.83 -8.95 -16.97
CA ASP A 217 -38.39 -8.19 -15.84
C ASP A 217 -38.58 -9.06 -14.59
N ARG A 218 -39.16 -10.25 -14.74
CA ARG A 218 -39.33 -11.18 -13.61
C ARG A 218 -37.99 -11.64 -13.05
N LEU A 219 -37.03 -11.91 -13.93
CA LEU A 219 -35.70 -12.36 -13.53
C LEU A 219 -34.95 -11.26 -12.77
N ALA A 220 -35.08 -10.01 -13.22
CA ALA A 220 -34.55 -8.83 -12.56
C ALA A 220 -35.18 -8.62 -11.17
N GLU A 221 -36.50 -8.73 -11.03
CA GLU A 221 -37.19 -8.65 -9.74
C GLU A 221 -36.70 -9.72 -8.76
N SER A 222 -36.58 -10.98 -9.21
CA SER A 222 -36.08 -12.07 -8.37
C SER A 222 -34.62 -11.87 -7.97
N VAL A 223 -33.75 -11.43 -8.89
CA VAL A 223 -32.34 -11.13 -8.58
C VAL A 223 -32.24 -9.96 -7.61
N GLN A 224 -33.02 -8.90 -7.79
CA GLN A 224 -33.04 -7.76 -6.88
C GLN A 224 -33.48 -8.18 -5.48
N MET A 225 -34.56 -8.94 -5.35
CA MET A 225 -35.02 -9.45 -4.07
C MET A 225 -33.96 -10.35 -3.41
N ALA A 226 -33.28 -11.19 -4.19
CA ALA A 226 -32.19 -12.02 -3.68
C ALA A 226 -31.01 -11.21 -3.17
N LEU A 227 -30.62 -10.15 -3.89
CA LEU A 227 -29.57 -9.23 -3.46
C LEU A 227 -29.96 -8.47 -2.19
N GLU A 228 -31.22 -8.05 -2.05
CA GLU A 228 -31.68 -7.34 -0.85
C GLU A 228 -31.66 -8.26 0.38
N LEU A 229 -32.21 -9.48 0.27
CA LEU A 229 -32.21 -10.49 1.33
C LEU A 229 -30.80 -10.97 1.69
N GLY A 230 -29.97 -11.21 0.67
CA GLY A 230 -28.60 -11.69 0.80
C GLY A 230 -27.56 -10.60 1.13
N SER A 231 -28.01 -9.41 1.57
CA SER A 231 -27.13 -8.28 1.93
C SER A 231 -26.14 -7.85 0.83
N GLY A 232 -26.58 -7.92 -0.42
CA GLY A 232 -25.83 -7.59 -1.63
C GLY A 232 -25.27 -8.81 -2.38
N LEU A 233 -25.60 -10.03 -1.96
CA LEU A 233 -25.22 -11.28 -2.64
C LEU A 233 -26.45 -12.00 -3.17
N ALA A 234 -26.31 -12.61 -4.34
CA ALA A 234 -27.31 -13.49 -4.92
C ALA A 234 -26.62 -14.74 -5.46
N MET A 235 -27.30 -15.87 -5.42
CA MET A 235 -26.80 -17.15 -5.90
C MET A 235 -27.75 -17.67 -6.97
N VAL A 236 -27.20 -18.21 -8.05
CA VAL A 236 -27.98 -18.84 -9.11
C VAL A 236 -27.52 -20.27 -9.27
N GLN A 237 -28.43 -21.19 -9.02
CA GLN A 237 -28.22 -22.61 -9.24
C GLN A 237 -28.79 -23.01 -10.60
N SER A 238 -27.95 -23.64 -11.42
CA SER A 238 -28.30 -24.17 -12.74
C SER A 238 -27.78 -25.61 -12.89
N PRO A 239 -28.15 -26.34 -13.97
CA PRO A 239 -27.60 -27.67 -14.25
C PRO A 239 -26.09 -27.67 -14.50
N GLU A 240 -25.52 -26.54 -14.95
CA GLU A 240 -24.07 -26.39 -15.21
C GLU A 240 -23.26 -26.12 -13.94
N GLY A 241 -23.93 -25.72 -12.86
CA GLY A 241 -23.32 -25.43 -11.58
C GLY A 241 -23.99 -24.28 -10.84
N GLU A 242 -23.33 -23.86 -9.76
CA GLU A 242 -23.75 -22.77 -8.91
C GLU A 242 -22.82 -21.56 -9.06
N GLU A 243 -23.41 -20.41 -9.37
CA GLU A 243 -22.71 -19.14 -9.46
C GLU A 243 -23.17 -18.18 -8.37
N ILE A 244 -22.24 -17.38 -7.84
CA ILE A 244 -22.53 -16.37 -6.82
C ILE A 244 -22.19 -15.00 -7.39
N PHE A 245 -23.16 -14.09 -7.29
CA PHE A 245 -23.09 -12.72 -7.75
C PHE A 245 -23.08 -11.73 -6.58
N SER A 246 -22.45 -10.59 -6.78
CA SER A 246 -22.34 -9.53 -5.77
C SER A 246 -22.66 -8.17 -6.37
N ALA A 247 -23.63 -7.46 -5.78
CA ALA A 247 -23.95 -6.07 -6.12
C ALA A 247 -22.97 -5.06 -5.50
N ARG A 248 -22.08 -5.54 -4.62
CA ARG A 248 -21.00 -4.76 -3.98
C ARG A 248 -19.65 -5.21 -4.52
N MET A 249 -18.62 -4.39 -4.36
CA MET A 249 -17.23 -4.78 -4.60
C MET A 249 -16.75 -5.72 -3.47
N ALA A 250 -17.35 -6.91 -3.38
CA ALA A 250 -17.07 -7.88 -2.32
C ALA A 250 -16.86 -9.27 -2.88
N CYS A 251 -15.95 -10.02 -2.25
CA CYS A 251 -15.73 -11.42 -2.55
C CYS A 251 -16.95 -12.23 -2.11
N PRO A 252 -17.61 -12.94 -3.04
CA PRO A 252 -18.79 -13.71 -2.74
C PRO A 252 -18.51 -14.98 -1.94
N HIS A 253 -17.27 -15.29 -1.52
CA HIS A 253 -16.96 -16.47 -0.68
C HIS A 253 -16.39 -16.10 0.68
N CYS A 254 -15.42 -15.20 0.70
CA CYS A 254 -14.71 -14.83 1.92
C CYS A 254 -15.31 -13.61 2.62
N GLY A 255 -16.27 -12.91 2.00
CA GLY A 255 -16.85 -11.67 2.54
C GLY A 255 -15.89 -10.47 2.50
N VAL A 256 -14.71 -10.62 1.90
CA VAL A 256 -13.75 -9.52 1.73
C VAL A 256 -14.38 -8.45 0.84
N SER A 257 -14.74 -7.32 1.43
CA SER A 257 -15.18 -6.14 0.69
C SER A 257 -14.01 -5.22 0.43
N ILE A 258 -13.97 -4.64 -0.76
CA ILE A 258 -13.10 -3.54 -1.12
C ILE A 258 -13.97 -2.36 -1.53
N GLU A 259 -13.47 -1.15 -1.33
CA GLU A 259 -14.10 0.05 -1.85
C GLU A 259 -13.88 0.15 -3.36
N GLU A 260 -14.55 1.12 -4.00
CA GLU A 260 -14.28 1.43 -5.40
C GLU A 260 -12.80 1.81 -5.58
N LEU A 261 -12.15 1.25 -6.61
CA LEU A 261 -10.73 1.47 -6.82
C LEU A 261 -10.45 2.93 -7.17
N GLU A 262 -9.85 3.65 -6.24
CA GLU A 262 -9.41 5.03 -6.44
C GLU A 262 -7.87 5.13 -6.45
N PRO A 263 -7.28 6.09 -7.19
CA PRO A 263 -5.83 6.24 -7.26
C PRO A 263 -5.14 6.38 -5.89
N ARG A 264 -5.82 7.02 -4.92
CA ARG A 264 -5.28 7.18 -3.55
C ARG A 264 -5.09 5.86 -2.81
N MET A 265 -5.84 4.82 -3.14
CA MET A 265 -5.70 3.48 -2.55
C MET A 265 -4.39 2.80 -2.95
N PHE A 266 -3.78 3.24 -4.05
CA PHE A 266 -2.48 2.74 -4.51
C PHE A 266 -1.33 3.65 -4.05
N SER A 267 -1.60 4.63 -3.17
CA SER A 267 -0.59 5.51 -2.62
C SER A 267 -0.16 5.05 -1.23
N PHE A 268 1.08 4.58 -1.10
CA PHE A 268 1.68 4.30 0.21
C PHE A 268 1.92 5.57 1.06
N ASN A 269 1.79 6.76 0.47
CA ASN A 269 1.82 8.05 1.18
C ASN A 269 0.44 8.48 1.70
N SER A 270 -0.62 7.72 1.41
CA SER A 270 -1.98 7.98 1.86
C SER A 270 -2.40 6.90 2.85
N PRO A 271 -3.11 7.23 3.95
CA PRO A 271 -3.60 6.21 4.88
C PRO A 271 -4.55 5.19 4.22
N PHE A 272 -5.15 5.53 3.08
CA PHE A 272 -6.02 4.64 2.30
C PHE A 272 -5.27 3.52 1.59
N GLY A 273 -4.00 3.73 1.20
CA GLY A 273 -3.17 2.77 0.49
C GLY A 273 -1.92 2.31 1.24
N ALA A 274 -1.60 2.97 2.35
CA ALA A 274 -0.46 2.63 3.19
C ALA A 274 -0.69 1.31 3.92
N CYS A 275 0.34 0.46 3.95
CA CYS A 275 0.36 -0.70 4.84
C CYS A 275 0.17 -0.24 6.29
N ARG A 276 -0.71 -0.91 7.04
CA ARG A 276 -1.05 -0.54 8.42
C ARG A 276 0.08 -0.76 9.41
N GLU A 277 0.96 -1.72 9.13
CA GLU A 277 2.06 -2.09 10.00
C GLU A 277 3.22 -1.10 9.90
N CYS A 278 3.68 -0.81 8.68
CA CYS A 278 4.81 0.10 8.45
C CYS A 278 4.38 1.53 8.06
N SER A 279 3.08 1.83 8.03
CA SER A 279 2.54 3.13 7.58
C SER A 279 3.08 3.58 6.21
N GLY A 280 3.21 2.61 5.29
CA GLY A 280 3.71 2.84 3.94
C GLY A 280 5.21 3.12 3.82
N LEU A 281 6.00 2.86 4.86
CA LEU A 281 7.47 2.97 4.79
C LEU A 281 8.11 1.81 4.02
N GLY A 282 7.47 0.63 4.03
CA GLY A 282 7.98 -0.56 3.36
C GLY A 282 9.08 -1.31 4.13
N PHE A 283 9.47 -0.83 5.31
CA PHE A 283 10.41 -1.50 6.21
C PHE A 283 10.03 -1.25 7.69
N SER A 284 10.42 -2.19 8.55
CA SER A 284 10.52 -2.03 10.00
C SER A 284 11.99 -1.93 10.38
N MET A 285 12.30 -1.31 11.53
CA MET A 285 13.64 -1.40 12.10
C MET A 285 13.60 -2.42 13.24
N GLU A 286 14.36 -3.49 13.07
CA GLU A 286 14.45 -4.59 14.01
C GLU A 286 15.91 -4.83 14.39
N ILE A 287 16.13 -5.55 15.49
CA ILE A 287 17.46 -5.91 15.93
C ILE A 287 17.91 -7.13 15.12
N ASP A 288 19.04 -7.00 14.45
CA ASP A 288 19.69 -8.09 13.75
C ASP A 288 20.65 -8.83 14.70
N GLU A 289 20.41 -10.13 14.91
CA GLU A 289 21.25 -10.98 15.76
C GLU A 289 22.71 -11.02 15.30
N ASP A 290 22.97 -10.93 14.00
CA ASP A 290 24.31 -10.98 13.43
C ASP A 290 25.06 -9.66 13.66
N LEU A 291 24.35 -8.53 13.71
CA LEU A 291 24.93 -7.25 14.13
C LEU A 291 25.13 -7.20 15.65
N LEU A 292 24.30 -7.90 16.41
CA LEU A 292 24.43 -8.01 17.86
C LEU A 292 25.59 -8.93 18.27
N ILE A 293 25.82 -10.03 17.53
CA ILE A 293 26.92 -10.98 17.77
C ILE A 293 27.69 -11.20 16.46
N PRO A 294 28.54 -10.22 16.07
CA PRO A 294 29.22 -10.25 14.77
C PRO A 294 30.33 -11.31 14.67
N ASP A 295 30.81 -11.81 15.80
CA ASP A 295 31.89 -12.79 15.86
C ASP A 295 31.50 -13.95 16.79
N GLN A 296 31.06 -15.05 16.18
CA GLN A 296 30.61 -16.25 16.88
C GLN A 296 31.78 -17.01 17.56
N GLU A 297 33.03 -16.74 17.17
CA GLU A 297 34.22 -17.37 17.77
C GLU A 297 34.61 -16.69 19.09
N LYS A 298 34.12 -15.47 19.34
CA LYS A 298 34.32 -14.81 20.63
C LYS A 298 33.39 -15.36 21.68
N SER A 299 33.87 -15.35 22.92
CA SER A 299 33.07 -15.64 24.10
C SER A 299 32.32 -14.41 24.59
N ILE A 300 31.29 -14.61 25.40
CA ILE A 300 30.50 -13.53 26.00
C ILE A 300 31.43 -12.61 26.83
N ALA A 301 32.31 -13.20 27.65
CA ALA A 301 33.32 -12.45 28.40
C ALA A 301 34.39 -11.80 27.50
N GLY A 302 34.68 -12.40 26.34
CA GLY A 302 35.56 -11.86 25.30
C GLY A 302 34.94 -10.73 24.47
N GLY A 303 33.70 -10.32 24.79
CA GLY A 303 33.01 -9.21 24.12
C GLY A 303 32.36 -9.60 22.79
N ALA A 304 31.81 -10.82 22.70
CA ALA A 304 31.05 -11.29 21.54
C ALA A 304 29.80 -10.44 21.25
N ILE A 305 29.14 -9.92 22.30
CA ILE A 305 27.92 -9.11 22.17
C ILE A 305 28.30 -7.63 21.94
N ALA A 306 27.98 -7.10 20.77
CA ALA A 306 28.22 -5.72 20.38
C ALA A 306 27.42 -4.75 21.26
N GLY A 307 28.08 -3.69 21.74
CA GLY A 307 27.45 -2.68 22.59
C GLY A 307 27.17 -3.10 24.03
N TYR A 308 27.38 -4.37 24.41
CA TYR A 308 27.17 -4.82 25.78
C TYR A 308 28.34 -4.43 26.71
N PRO A 309 28.09 -3.99 27.96
CA PRO A 309 29.14 -3.60 28.89
C PRO A 309 30.14 -4.73 29.16
N ARG A 310 31.44 -4.41 29.11
CA ARG A 310 32.54 -5.40 29.26
C ARG A 310 33.12 -5.50 30.67
N ASN A 311 32.67 -4.68 31.61
CA ASN A 311 33.18 -4.70 32.98
C ASN A 311 32.79 -6.04 33.66
N PRO A 312 33.74 -6.94 33.99
CA PRO A 312 33.42 -8.24 34.56
C PRO A 312 32.75 -8.18 35.95
N GLU A 313 33.02 -7.11 36.71
CA GLU A 313 32.41 -6.83 38.02
C GLU A 313 31.14 -5.97 37.90
N GLY A 314 30.79 -5.57 36.67
CA GLY A 314 29.59 -4.80 36.39
C GLY A 314 28.32 -5.63 36.57
N TRP A 315 27.27 -4.99 37.06
CA TRP A 315 25.96 -5.62 37.30
C TRP A 315 25.43 -6.40 36.07
N SER A 316 25.56 -5.85 34.86
CA SER A 316 25.14 -6.50 33.60
C SER A 316 25.86 -7.82 33.32
N MET A 317 27.15 -7.92 33.66
CA MET A 317 27.93 -9.15 33.50
C MET A 317 27.67 -10.13 34.65
N GLY A 318 27.39 -9.63 35.85
CA GLY A 318 26.89 -10.44 36.98
C GLY A 318 25.57 -11.13 36.64
N MET A 319 24.62 -10.41 36.05
CA MET A 319 23.33 -10.96 35.61
C MET A 319 23.50 -12.05 34.54
N LEU A 320 24.29 -11.79 33.48
CA LEU A 320 24.55 -12.80 32.46
C LEU A 320 25.22 -14.05 33.05
N ARG A 321 26.07 -13.89 34.07
CA ARG A 321 26.69 -15.02 34.76
C ARG A 321 25.67 -15.86 35.53
N SER A 322 24.69 -15.24 36.18
CA SER A 322 23.58 -15.98 36.82
C SER A 322 22.76 -16.76 35.79
N VAL A 323 22.43 -16.14 34.65
CA VAL A 323 21.75 -16.82 33.53
C VAL A 323 22.59 -17.98 33.00
N ALA A 324 23.88 -17.75 32.77
CA ALA A 324 24.82 -18.75 32.27
C ALA A 324 24.94 -19.95 33.23
N ASN A 325 24.99 -19.70 34.54
CA ASN A 325 25.03 -20.75 35.55
C ASN A 325 23.73 -21.56 35.59
N HIS A 326 22.57 -20.91 35.50
CA HIS A 326 21.25 -21.57 35.55
C HIS A 326 21.00 -22.46 34.33
N TYR A 327 21.36 -21.99 33.13
CA TYR A 327 21.17 -22.73 31.86
C TYR A 327 22.42 -23.50 31.39
N GLY A 328 23.44 -23.60 32.24
CA GLY A 328 24.58 -24.48 32.05
C GLY A 328 25.52 -24.12 30.89
N PHE A 329 25.69 -22.84 30.57
CA PHE A 329 26.70 -22.37 29.60
C PHE A 329 27.81 -21.55 30.24
N ARG A 330 28.99 -21.51 29.60
CA ARG A 330 30.17 -20.82 30.14
C ARG A 330 30.35 -19.46 29.50
N MET A 331 30.56 -18.42 30.31
CA MET A 331 30.86 -17.07 29.81
C MET A 331 32.14 -16.99 28.96
N GLY A 332 33.05 -17.94 29.12
CA GLY A 332 34.33 -17.99 28.41
C GLY A 332 34.35 -18.87 27.16
N GLN A 333 33.26 -19.58 26.83
CA GLN A 333 33.20 -20.38 25.59
C GLN A 333 32.70 -19.52 24.41
N PRO A 334 33.15 -19.80 23.17
CA PRO A 334 32.64 -19.15 21.97
C PRO A 334 31.11 -19.23 21.89
N VAL A 335 30.46 -18.13 21.47
CA VAL A 335 29.00 -18.08 21.36
C VAL A 335 28.49 -19.09 20.32
N GLY A 336 29.25 -19.33 19.25
CA GLY A 336 28.92 -20.34 18.23
C GLY A 336 28.90 -21.78 18.75
N GLN A 337 29.44 -22.04 19.96
CA GLN A 337 29.39 -23.36 20.61
C GLN A 337 28.19 -23.53 21.55
N LEU A 338 27.36 -22.50 21.73
CA LEU A 338 26.13 -22.61 22.51
C LEU A 338 25.13 -23.52 21.80
N THR A 339 24.34 -24.27 22.59
CA THR A 339 23.18 -24.98 22.03
C THR A 339 22.13 -23.97 21.58
N GLU A 340 21.22 -24.39 20.70
CA GLU A 340 20.13 -23.53 20.20
C GLU A 340 19.27 -22.97 21.34
N GLU A 341 19.01 -23.78 22.37
CA GLU A 341 18.28 -23.36 23.57
C GLU A 341 19.07 -22.31 24.37
N GLN A 342 20.38 -22.50 24.57
CA GLN A 342 21.23 -21.53 25.28
C GLN A 342 21.35 -20.22 24.51
N ARG A 343 21.48 -20.27 23.19
CA ARG A 343 21.48 -19.10 22.30
C ARG A 343 20.14 -18.36 22.37
N ARG A 344 19.02 -19.08 22.36
CA ARG A 344 17.69 -18.50 22.53
C ARG A 344 17.55 -17.79 23.88
N ILE A 345 17.98 -18.42 24.98
CA ILE A 345 17.93 -17.80 26.31
C ILE A 345 18.82 -16.54 26.36
N LEU A 346 20.00 -16.57 25.74
CA LEU A 346 20.91 -15.43 25.70
C LEU A 346 20.32 -14.22 24.96
N ILE A 347 19.62 -14.45 23.84
CA ILE A 347 19.11 -13.39 22.97
C ILE A 347 17.69 -12.96 23.37
N TRP A 348 16.81 -13.92 23.66
CA TRP A 348 15.36 -13.71 23.84
C TRP A 348 14.89 -13.85 25.30
N GLY A 349 15.76 -14.28 26.21
CA GLY A 349 15.47 -14.40 27.64
C GLY A 349 14.71 -15.68 28.04
N SER A 350 14.41 -15.80 29.33
CA SER A 350 13.85 -17.01 29.95
C SER A 350 12.32 -17.17 29.82
N GLY A 351 11.63 -16.27 29.14
CA GLY A 351 10.17 -16.33 28.98
C GLY A 351 9.36 -16.21 30.28
N GLY A 352 9.98 -15.75 31.38
CA GLY A 352 9.32 -15.53 32.67
C GLY A 352 9.78 -16.44 33.81
N GLU A 353 10.68 -17.39 33.55
CA GLU A 353 11.32 -18.19 34.60
C GLU A 353 12.19 -17.30 35.50
N ARG A 354 12.01 -17.43 36.82
CA ARG A 354 12.85 -16.72 37.80
C ARG A 354 14.19 -17.42 37.93
N ILE A 355 15.24 -16.69 37.59
CA ILE A 355 16.64 -17.10 37.77
C ILE A 355 17.13 -16.44 39.07
N LEU A 356 17.57 -17.25 40.02
CA LEU A 356 18.06 -16.79 41.33
C LEU A 356 19.57 -16.57 41.33
#